data_AF-A0A9P5DU78-F1
#
_entry.id   AF-A0A9P5DU78-F1
#
_cell.length_a   1.000
_cell.length_b   1.000
_cell.length_c   1.000
_cell.angle_alpha   90.00
_cell.angle_beta   90.00
_cell.angle_gamma   90.00
#
_symmetry.space_group_name_H-M   'P 1'
#
loop_
_entity.id
_entity.type
_entity.pdbx_description
1 polymer ?
#
loop_
_entity_poly.entity_id
_entity_poly.type
_entity_poly.pdbx_seq_one_letter_code
_entity_poly.pdbx_strand_id
1 'polypeptide(L)'
;MPGPKLWALTDLVYLSYVVRGQWPAKLKTLHDEYGPVLRFGPSDVSSIAPETWKTVYGHKTQNQKTFEKDRKFFGQPYQGVDHILMADKENHRRVRRVLAHAFSEKSLQEQEGLITSYINLFISKLSEKAAALEPTDMSIWFNFLTFDVIGDLSFGKPFDCLATGAYSAWVKMVFESTANDMFNQVLLRYPILNVVRSWVIPAKLANSFATHAQITQKIAFERIERGNVGRKDFMDYILRHNDDEKKGLSKIEIAVNSNALVSAGSETLATLLSGCVYYLLTNRDKYETLKQEIRTRYSTVDSINIHNVNELPYLVATFKETFRMYPPVPVGLPRIAPEGGETVAGYFIPENTSISVPHFCAYHSKLNFADPETFVPERWLGDPRYSNDNRDIMQPFSIGPRDCLGKK
;
A
#
# COMPACT_ATOMS: atom_id res chain seq x y z
N MET A 1 -1.10 -30.20 1.28
CA MET A 1 -0.43 -28.92 1.56
C MET A 1 -0.14 -28.83 3.05
N PRO A 2 1.04 -28.36 3.49
CA PRO A 2 1.38 -28.14 4.90
C PRO A 2 0.47 -27.10 5.57
N GLY A 3 0.38 -27.13 6.90
CA GLY A 3 -0.32 -26.13 7.71
C GLY A 3 -1.02 -26.71 8.95
N PRO A 4 -1.50 -25.87 9.87
CA PRO A 4 -2.20 -26.31 11.07
C PRO A 4 -3.51 -27.05 10.73
N LYS A 5 -3.58 -28.35 11.05
CA LYS A 5 -4.70 -29.22 10.62
C LYS A 5 -6.08 -28.72 11.08
N LEU A 6 -6.19 -28.19 12.30
CA LEU A 6 -7.46 -27.70 12.84
C LEU A 6 -7.94 -26.41 12.17
N TRP A 7 -7.03 -25.61 11.62
CA TRP A 7 -7.37 -24.35 10.96
C TRP A 7 -7.97 -24.59 9.56
N ALA A 8 -7.73 -25.77 8.99
CA ALA A 8 -8.37 -26.19 7.74
C ALA A 8 -9.90 -26.30 7.86
N LEU A 9 -10.45 -26.36 9.08
CA LEU A 9 -11.88 -26.50 9.35
C LEU A 9 -12.61 -25.15 9.47
N THR A 10 -11.90 -24.04 9.74
CA THR A 10 -12.56 -22.78 10.08
C THR A 10 -11.68 -21.56 9.85
N ASP A 11 -12.28 -20.45 9.39
CA ASP A 11 -11.64 -19.14 9.26
C ASP A 11 -11.56 -18.38 10.60
N LEU A 12 -12.26 -18.84 11.64
CA LEU A 12 -12.38 -18.12 12.92
C LEU A 12 -11.04 -17.84 13.57
N VAL A 13 -10.08 -18.76 13.45
CA VAL A 13 -8.75 -18.57 14.06
C VAL A 13 -8.00 -17.46 13.33
N TYR A 14 -7.95 -17.49 12.00
CA TYR A 14 -7.39 -16.43 11.16
C TYR A 14 -8.04 -15.08 11.48
N LEU A 15 -9.37 -15.02 11.47
CA LEU A 15 -10.13 -13.80 11.73
C LEU A 15 -9.85 -13.22 13.12
N SER A 16 -9.66 -14.06 14.13
CA SER A 16 -9.31 -13.61 15.48
C SER A 16 -7.96 -12.86 15.53
N TYR A 17 -6.98 -13.27 14.71
CA TYR A 17 -5.70 -12.59 14.58
C TYR A 17 -5.81 -11.32 13.73
N VAL A 18 -6.66 -11.31 12.70
CA VAL A 18 -6.92 -10.13 11.86
C VAL A 18 -7.52 -9.00 12.69
N VAL A 19 -8.61 -9.25 13.42
CA VAL A 19 -9.27 -8.20 14.22
C VAL A 19 -8.42 -7.69 15.39
N ARG A 20 -7.40 -8.45 15.81
CA ARG A 20 -6.41 -8.06 16.82
C ARG A 20 -5.17 -7.37 16.21
N GLY A 21 -5.07 -7.28 14.89
CA GLY A 21 -3.89 -6.72 14.21
C GLY A 21 -2.61 -7.56 14.35
N GLN A 22 -2.74 -8.85 14.68
CA GLN A 22 -1.62 -9.75 14.98
C GLN A 22 -1.32 -10.75 13.84
N TRP A 23 -2.08 -10.67 12.74
CA TRP A 23 -1.99 -11.64 11.65
C TRP A 23 -0.59 -11.76 11.00
N PRO A 24 0.11 -10.68 10.62
CA PRO A 24 1.43 -10.79 9.98
C PRO A 24 2.44 -11.55 10.83
N ALA A 25 2.52 -11.23 12.12
CA ALA A 25 3.44 -11.89 13.05
C ALA A 25 3.09 -13.38 13.21
N LYS A 26 1.79 -13.71 13.36
CA LYS A 26 1.37 -15.10 13.47
C LYS A 26 1.66 -15.89 12.20
N LEU A 27 1.36 -15.34 11.03
CA LEU A 27 1.62 -16.00 9.75
C LEU A 27 3.12 -16.26 9.53
N LYS A 28 3.99 -15.34 9.96
CA LYS A 28 5.45 -15.54 9.93
C LYS A 28 5.87 -16.76 10.75
N THR A 29 5.32 -16.93 11.97
CA THR A 29 5.60 -18.15 12.78
C THR A 29 5.13 -19.43 12.08
N LEU A 30 4.03 -19.38 11.33
CA LEU A 30 3.56 -20.54 10.56
C LEU A 30 4.50 -20.84 9.39
N HIS A 31 5.04 -19.83 8.71
CA HIS A 31 6.03 -20.06 7.65
C HIS A 31 7.35 -20.62 8.19
N ASP A 32 7.78 -20.20 9.38
CA ASP A 32 8.96 -20.77 10.03
C ASP A 32 8.78 -22.27 10.35
N GLU A 33 7.55 -22.69 10.69
CA GLU A 33 7.22 -24.07 11.08
C GLU A 33 6.89 -24.97 9.88
N TYR A 34 6.09 -24.48 8.93
CA TYR A 34 5.52 -25.28 7.84
C TYR A 34 6.22 -25.07 6.49
N GLY A 35 7.10 -24.10 6.38
CA GLY A 35 7.90 -23.84 5.18
C GLY A 35 7.28 -22.83 4.20
N PRO A 36 7.70 -22.86 2.92
CA PRO A 36 7.47 -21.77 1.99
C PRO A 36 6.03 -21.63 1.50
N VAL A 37 5.23 -22.71 1.54
CA VAL A 37 3.82 -22.71 1.14
C VAL A 37 3.01 -23.44 2.20
N LEU A 38 1.96 -22.80 2.72
CA LEU A 38 1.11 -23.37 3.75
C LEU A 38 -0.35 -22.97 3.57
N ARG A 39 -1.26 -23.81 4.06
CA ARG A 39 -2.69 -23.53 4.20
C ARG A 39 -2.98 -23.06 5.62
N PHE A 40 -3.70 -21.95 5.76
CA PHE A 40 -4.04 -21.36 7.07
C PHE A 40 -5.56 -21.19 7.30
N GLY A 41 -6.39 -21.56 6.34
CA GLY A 41 -7.86 -21.57 6.46
C GLY A 41 -8.48 -22.67 5.60
N PRO A 42 -9.82 -22.78 5.54
CA PRO A 42 -10.52 -23.72 4.67
C PRO A 42 -10.17 -23.56 3.19
N SER A 43 -10.02 -22.33 2.71
CA SER A 43 -9.70 -22.02 1.31
C SER A 43 -8.65 -20.91 1.19
N ASP A 44 -7.71 -20.84 2.13
CA ASP A 44 -6.70 -19.79 2.17
C ASP A 44 -5.28 -20.37 2.32
N VAL A 45 -4.43 -19.95 1.39
CA VAL A 45 -3.05 -20.39 1.20
C VAL A 45 -2.14 -19.18 1.26
N SER A 46 -0.98 -19.36 1.86
CA SER A 46 0.09 -18.36 1.86
C SER A 46 1.35 -18.93 1.27
N SER A 47 2.06 -18.13 0.48
CA SER A 47 3.31 -18.52 -0.15
C SER A 47 4.36 -17.43 -0.02
N ILE A 48 5.56 -17.81 0.41
CA ILE A 48 6.76 -16.96 0.45
C ILE A 48 7.80 -17.39 -0.60
N ALA A 49 7.40 -18.22 -1.57
CA ALA A 49 8.24 -18.67 -2.68
C ALA A 49 8.22 -17.64 -3.85
N PRO A 50 9.38 -17.21 -4.39
CA PRO A 50 9.44 -16.13 -5.38
C PRO A 50 8.67 -16.42 -6.68
N GLU A 51 8.60 -17.68 -7.11
CA GLU A 51 7.91 -18.09 -8.33
C GLU A 51 6.41 -17.77 -8.27
N THR A 52 5.86 -17.65 -7.05
CA THR A 52 4.48 -17.24 -6.79
C THR A 52 4.17 -15.89 -7.42
N TRP A 53 5.12 -14.95 -7.44
CA TRP A 53 4.90 -13.65 -8.07
C TRP A 53 4.51 -13.79 -9.53
N LYS A 54 5.29 -14.55 -10.30
CA LYS A 54 5.05 -14.77 -11.73
C LYS A 54 3.74 -15.55 -11.97
N THR A 55 3.48 -16.59 -11.18
CA THR A 55 2.30 -17.44 -11.37
C THR A 55 1.00 -16.82 -10.87
N VAL A 56 1.01 -15.98 -9.83
CA VAL A 56 -0.22 -15.39 -9.27
C VAL A 56 -0.45 -13.96 -9.77
N TYR A 57 0.60 -13.14 -9.89
CA TYR A 57 0.47 -11.69 -10.16
C TYR A 57 0.99 -11.26 -11.54
N GLY A 58 1.90 -12.03 -12.15
CA GLY A 58 2.55 -11.67 -13.41
C GLY A 58 1.61 -11.56 -14.62
N HIS A 59 2.13 -10.96 -15.70
CA HIS A 59 1.42 -10.89 -16.98
C HIS A 59 1.13 -12.30 -17.53
N LYS A 60 -0.10 -12.49 -18.03
CA LYS A 60 -0.58 -13.77 -18.57
C LYS A 60 -0.64 -13.72 -20.09
N THR A 61 -0.12 -14.77 -20.73
CA THR A 61 -0.38 -15.08 -22.14
C THR A 61 -1.80 -15.62 -22.32
N GLN A 62 -2.31 -15.70 -23.55
CA GLN A 62 -3.68 -16.17 -23.83
C GLN A 62 -4.00 -17.56 -23.25
N ASN A 63 -3.00 -18.43 -23.12
CA ASN A 63 -3.18 -19.81 -22.65
C ASN A 63 -2.97 -19.97 -21.13
N GLN A 64 -2.63 -18.90 -20.40
CA GLN A 64 -2.40 -18.95 -18.98
C GLN A 64 -3.61 -18.46 -18.20
N LYS A 65 -3.98 -19.21 -17.16
CA LYS A 65 -5.07 -18.84 -16.28
C LYS A 65 -4.70 -17.60 -15.44
N THR A 66 -5.69 -16.76 -15.17
CA THR A 66 -5.52 -15.52 -14.40
C THR A 66 -6.12 -15.71 -13.01
N PHE A 67 -5.39 -15.33 -11.97
CA PHE A 67 -5.93 -15.30 -10.62
C PHE A 67 -6.65 -13.96 -10.40
N GLU A 68 -7.93 -14.01 -10.06
CA GLU A 68 -8.75 -12.81 -9.84
C GLU A 68 -8.60 -12.28 -8.41
N LYS A 69 -9.10 -11.08 -8.12
CA LYS A 69 -8.99 -10.49 -6.77
C LYS A 69 -9.94 -11.17 -5.79
N ASP A 70 -9.47 -11.44 -4.57
CA ASP A 70 -10.32 -12.00 -3.51
C ASP A 70 -11.23 -10.93 -2.90
N ARG A 71 -12.53 -10.97 -3.25
CA ARG A 71 -13.54 -10.05 -2.74
C ARG A 71 -13.75 -10.14 -1.22
N LYS A 72 -13.38 -11.26 -0.59
CA LYS A 72 -13.41 -11.39 0.88
C LYS A 72 -12.42 -10.44 1.56
N PHE A 73 -11.36 -10.03 0.85
CA PHE A 73 -10.33 -9.11 1.32
C PHE A 73 -10.57 -7.67 0.87
N PHE A 74 -10.91 -7.45 -0.41
CA PHE A 74 -11.04 -6.11 -0.98
C PHE A 74 -12.40 -5.43 -0.72
N GLY A 75 -13.32 -6.11 -0.06
CA GLY A 75 -14.61 -5.53 0.33
C GLY A 75 -15.65 -5.52 -0.79
N GLN A 76 -16.66 -4.68 -0.58
CA GLN A 76 -17.83 -4.52 -1.45
C GLN A 76 -17.81 -3.17 -2.18
N PRO A 77 -18.40 -3.09 -3.38
CA PRO A 77 -18.46 -1.85 -4.13
C PRO A 77 -19.26 -0.77 -3.40
N TYR A 78 -18.88 0.50 -3.59
CA TYR A 78 -19.66 1.64 -3.11
C TYR A 78 -20.62 2.09 -4.21
N GLN A 79 -21.93 2.12 -3.90
CA GLN A 79 -22.99 2.41 -4.88
C GLN A 79 -22.91 1.55 -6.16
N GLY A 80 -22.48 0.29 -6.03
CA GLY A 80 -22.32 -0.64 -7.16
C GLY A 80 -21.08 -0.37 -8.03
N VAL A 81 -20.19 0.54 -7.61
CA VAL A 81 -18.99 0.91 -8.35
C VAL A 81 -17.73 0.41 -7.64
N ASP A 82 -16.90 -0.29 -8.39
CA ASP A 82 -15.58 -0.76 -7.95
C ASP A 82 -14.51 0.33 -8.10
N HIS A 83 -13.69 0.56 -7.06
CA HIS A 83 -12.42 1.26 -7.25
C HIS A 83 -11.34 0.35 -7.84
N ILE A 84 -10.26 0.95 -8.34
CA ILE A 84 -9.11 0.27 -8.95
C ILE A 84 -8.56 -0.88 -8.09
N LEU A 85 -8.56 -0.78 -6.76
CA LEU A 85 -8.03 -1.84 -5.90
C LEU A 85 -8.89 -3.12 -5.89
N MET A 86 -10.18 -3.07 -6.25
CA MET A 86 -11.08 -4.24 -6.24
C MET A 86 -11.62 -4.63 -7.62
N ALA A 87 -11.55 -3.73 -8.60
CA ALA A 87 -12.08 -3.94 -9.94
C ALA A 87 -11.57 -5.22 -10.63
N ASP A 88 -12.46 -5.88 -11.37
CA ASP A 88 -12.16 -7.00 -12.26
C ASP A 88 -11.16 -6.61 -13.38
N LYS A 89 -10.79 -7.57 -14.23
CA LYS A 89 -9.78 -7.38 -15.28
C LYS A 89 -10.13 -6.24 -16.25
N GLU A 90 -11.36 -6.22 -16.74
CA GLU A 90 -11.79 -5.28 -17.77
C GLU A 90 -11.98 -3.87 -17.21
N ASN A 91 -12.68 -3.76 -16.09
CA ASN A 91 -12.89 -2.50 -15.39
C ASN A 91 -11.57 -1.90 -14.92
N HIS A 92 -10.66 -2.70 -14.37
CA HIS A 92 -9.35 -2.19 -13.98
C HIS A 92 -8.52 -1.69 -15.15
N ARG A 93 -8.53 -2.39 -16.30
CA ARG A 93 -7.82 -1.92 -17.49
C ARG A 93 -8.34 -0.56 -17.94
N ARG A 94 -9.66 -0.35 -17.88
CA ARG A 94 -10.30 0.94 -18.19
C ARG A 94 -9.92 2.02 -17.18
N VAL A 95 -10.11 1.75 -15.89
CA VAL A 95 -9.79 2.69 -14.80
C VAL A 95 -8.31 3.06 -14.79
N ARG A 96 -7.41 2.06 -14.79
CA ARG A 96 -5.95 2.29 -14.77
C ARG A 96 -5.49 3.13 -15.95
N ARG A 97 -6.05 2.94 -17.14
CA ARG A 97 -5.69 3.72 -18.33
C ARG A 97 -5.96 5.21 -18.13
N VAL A 98 -7.11 5.57 -17.55
CA VAL A 98 -7.44 6.98 -17.26
C VAL A 98 -6.57 7.52 -16.13
N LEU A 99 -6.43 6.76 -15.03
CA LEU A 99 -5.66 7.22 -13.86
C LEU A 99 -4.14 7.33 -14.15
N ALA A 100 -3.57 6.48 -15.00
CA ALA A 100 -2.13 6.43 -15.25
C ALA A 100 -1.55 7.72 -15.84
N HIS A 101 -2.37 8.57 -16.48
CA HIS A 101 -1.93 9.88 -16.97
C HIS A 101 -1.45 10.79 -15.83
N ALA A 102 -2.03 10.66 -14.64
CA ALA A 102 -1.64 11.43 -13.46
C ALA A 102 -0.30 10.97 -12.84
N PHE A 103 0.21 9.79 -13.23
CA PHE A 103 1.44 9.15 -12.74
C PHE A 103 2.49 8.99 -13.85
N SER A 104 2.37 9.75 -14.93
CA SER A 104 3.38 9.82 -15.98
C SER A 104 4.63 10.57 -15.50
N GLU A 105 5.78 10.35 -16.14
CA GLU A 105 7.01 11.08 -15.80
C GLU A 105 6.83 12.59 -15.95
N LYS A 106 6.15 13.02 -17.02
CA LYS A 106 5.80 14.42 -17.24
C LYS A 106 4.92 14.99 -16.12
N SER A 107 3.91 14.25 -15.67
CA SER A 107 3.02 14.74 -14.61
C SER A 107 3.74 14.84 -13.27
N LEU A 108 4.63 13.90 -12.95
CA LEU A 108 5.46 13.95 -11.74
C LEU A 108 6.38 15.18 -11.73
N GLN A 109 7.05 15.47 -12.85
CA GLN A 109 7.84 16.70 -13.00
C GLN A 109 6.99 17.96 -12.79
N GLU A 110 5.79 17.99 -13.36
CA GLU A 110 4.87 19.11 -13.24
C GLU A 110 4.29 19.27 -11.82
N GLN A 111 4.27 18.21 -11.02
CA GLN A 111 3.79 18.17 -9.64
C GLN A 111 4.89 18.45 -8.60
N GLU A 112 6.16 18.40 -9.00
CA GLU A 112 7.32 18.55 -8.10
C GLU A 112 7.23 19.83 -7.26
N GLY A 113 6.91 20.97 -7.88
CA GLY A 113 6.80 22.24 -7.15
C GLY A 113 5.76 22.21 -6.03
N LEU A 114 4.65 21.50 -6.22
CA LEU A 114 3.62 21.31 -5.20
C LEU A 114 4.16 20.46 -4.05
N ILE A 115 4.77 19.32 -4.37
CA ILE A 115 5.34 18.40 -3.38
C ILE A 115 6.41 19.11 -2.55
N THR A 116 7.34 19.82 -3.20
CA THR A 116 8.41 20.58 -2.55
C THR A 116 7.85 21.65 -1.61
N SER A 117 6.73 22.30 -1.95
CA SER A 117 6.11 23.29 -1.06
C SER A 117 5.66 22.67 0.28
N TYR A 118 5.09 21.46 0.26
CA TYR A 118 4.70 20.74 1.47
C TYR A 118 5.89 20.18 2.24
N ILE A 119 6.94 19.71 1.55
CA ILE A 119 8.19 19.31 2.18
C ILE A 119 8.82 20.49 2.92
N ASN A 120 8.86 21.68 2.30
CA ASN A 120 9.38 22.89 2.94
C ASN A 120 8.58 23.29 4.18
N LEU A 121 7.24 23.22 4.11
CA LEU A 121 6.38 23.45 5.28
C LEU A 121 6.64 22.44 6.40
N PHE A 122 6.75 21.16 6.05
CA PHE A 122 7.08 20.09 6.99
C PHE A 122 8.42 20.31 7.69
N ILE A 123 9.48 20.61 6.94
CA ILE A 123 10.81 20.89 7.49
C ILE A 123 10.79 22.15 8.37
N SER A 124 10.07 23.20 7.96
CA SER A 124 9.90 24.41 8.76
C SER A 124 9.27 24.09 10.12
N LYS A 125 8.16 23.35 10.13
CA LYS A 125 7.47 22.95 11.37
C LYS A 125 8.30 22.04 12.27
N LEU A 126 9.04 21.11 11.70
CA LEU A 126 9.96 20.28 12.49
C LEU A 126 11.14 21.10 13.05
N SER A 127 11.60 22.12 12.33
CA SER A 127 12.66 23.02 12.80
C SER A 127 12.21 23.86 13.98
N GLU A 128 10.96 24.36 13.97
CA GLU A 128 10.33 25.04 15.11
C GLU A 128 10.32 24.13 16.35
N LYS A 129 9.89 22.87 16.19
CA LYS A 129 9.86 21.89 17.29
C LYS A 129 11.24 21.49 17.79
N ALA A 130 12.20 21.31 16.87
CA ALA A 130 13.58 21.00 17.21
C ALA A 130 14.25 22.14 17.99
N ALA A 131 14.00 23.40 17.60
CA ALA A 131 14.50 24.57 18.33
C ALA A 131 13.91 24.66 19.74
N ALA A 132 12.66 24.21 19.93
CA ALA A 132 12.01 24.10 21.22
C ALA A 132 12.40 22.83 22.02
N LEU A 133 13.23 21.94 21.46
CA LEU A 133 13.60 20.64 22.03
C LEU A 133 12.37 19.77 22.38
N GLU A 134 11.29 19.88 21.60
CA GLU A 134 10.05 19.15 21.82
C GLU A 134 10.13 17.72 21.22
N PRO A 135 10.03 16.66 22.03
CA PRO A 135 9.93 15.30 21.51
C PRO A 135 8.73 15.17 20.58
N THR A 136 8.97 14.68 19.36
CA THR A 136 7.98 14.69 18.28
C THR A 136 7.77 13.29 17.73
N ASP A 137 6.50 12.87 17.62
CA ASP A 137 6.15 11.62 16.97
C ASP A 137 6.22 11.78 15.44
N MET A 138 7.30 11.27 14.85
CA MET A 138 7.53 11.35 13.41
C MET A 138 6.48 10.61 12.59
N SER A 139 5.83 9.58 13.14
CA SER A 139 4.78 8.85 12.41
C SER A 139 3.56 9.74 12.17
N ILE A 140 3.20 10.58 13.13
CA ILE A 140 2.12 11.55 13.01
C ILE A 140 2.50 12.63 11.99
N TRP A 141 3.71 13.16 12.06
CA TRP A 141 4.19 14.21 11.15
C TRP A 141 4.32 13.73 9.70
N PHE A 142 4.77 12.49 9.48
CA PHE A 142 4.75 11.90 8.15
C PHE A 142 3.33 11.73 7.62
N ASN A 143 2.39 11.29 8.47
CA ASN A 143 0.99 11.26 8.06
C ASN A 143 0.48 12.65 7.66
N PHE A 144 0.76 13.70 8.44
CA PHE A 144 0.37 15.07 8.08
C PHE A 144 0.89 15.47 6.70
N LEU A 145 2.17 15.23 6.43
CA LEU A 145 2.79 15.50 5.13
C LEU A 145 2.10 14.73 4.00
N THR A 146 1.96 13.42 4.15
CA THR A 146 1.46 12.58 3.06
C THR A 146 -0.03 12.81 2.81
N PHE A 147 -0.83 13.08 3.85
CA PHE A 147 -2.24 13.43 3.68
C PHE A 147 -2.40 14.76 2.95
N ASP A 148 -1.68 15.81 3.35
CA ASP A 148 -1.80 17.11 2.69
C ASP A 148 -1.36 17.05 1.22
N VAL A 149 -0.23 16.37 0.93
CA VAL A 149 0.24 16.17 -0.45
C VAL A 149 -0.79 15.40 -1.28
N ILE A 150 -1.26 14.24 -0.81
CA ILE A 150 -2.21 13.43 -1.61
C ILE A 150 -3.59 14.08 -1.70
N GLY A 151 -3.99 14.85 -0.68
CA GLY A 151 -5.23 15.63 -0.68
C GLY A 151 -5.22 16.71 -1.74
N ASP A 152 -4.15 17.49 -1.80
CA ASP A 152 -4.01 18.52 -2.82
C ASP A 152 -3.88 17.92 -4.22
N LEU A 153 -3.09 16.85 -4.38
CA LEU A 153 -2.99 16.15 -5.67
C LEU A 153 -4.32 15.49 -6.08
N SER A 154 -5.12 14.96 -5.16
CA SER A 154 -6.35 14.24 -5.50
C SER A 154 -7.59 15.13 -5.61
N PHE A 155 -7.63 16.26 -4.89
CA PHE A 155 -8.83 17.11 -4.79
C PHE A 155 -8.56 18.59 -5.06
N GLY A 156 -7.31 18.98 -5.32
CA GLY A 156 -6.91 20.37 -5.45
C GLY A 156 -7.03 21.18 -4.16
N LYS A 157 -7.09 20.50 -3.00
CA LYS A 157 -7.12 21.13 -1.67
C LYS A 157 -6.46 20.21 -0.62
N PRO A 158 -5.55 20.71 0.23
CA PRO A 158 -5.00 19.95 1.35
C PRO A 158 -6.02 19.72 2.47
N PHE A 159 -5.63 18.91 3.46
CA PHE A 159 -6.38 18.69 4.69
C PHE A 159 -5.95 19.63 5.83
N ASP A 160 -4.95 20.49 5.57
CA ASP A 160 -4.33 21.43 6.50
C ASP A 160 -3.73 20.76 7.75
N CYS A 161 -3.33 19.49 7.64
CA CYS A 161 -2.78 18.72 8.76
C CYS A 161 -1.40 19.23 9.19
N LEU A 162 -0.53 19.60 8.24
CA LEU A 162 0.79 20.17 8.52
C LEU A 162 0.69 21.56 9.15
N ALA A 163 -0.19 22.40 8.61
CA ALA A 163 -0.35 23.77 9.05
C ALA A 163 -0.89 23.84 10.49
N THR A 164 -1.85 22.97 10.82
CA THR A 164 -2.49 22.91 12.14
C THR A 164 -1.73 22.05 13.13
N GLY A 165 -0.87 21.14 12.68
CA GLY A 165 -0.23 20.13 13.52
C GLY A 165 -1.24 19.12 14.10
N ALA A 166 -2.41 18.95 13.47
CA ALA A 166 -3.48 18.10 13.96
C ALA A 166 -4.19 17.38 12.80
N TYR A 167 -4.67 16.16 13.06
CA TYR A 167 -5.52 15.46 12.11
C TYR A 167 -6.85 16.17 11.92
N SER A 168 -7.20 16.44 10.67
CA SER A 168 -8.57 16.81 10.32
C SER A 168 -9.55 15.69 10.69
N ALA A 169 -10.83 16.04 10.91
CA ALA A 169 -11.86 15.05 11.21
C ALA A 169 -11.98 13.99 10.11
N TRP A 170 -11.77 14.39 8.85
CA TRP A 170 -11.85 13.49 7.71
C TRP A 170 -10.67 12.51 7.65
N VAL A 171 -9.44 12.94 7.94
CA VAL A 171 -8.27 12.05 7.99
C VAL A 171 -8.43 10.98 9.07
N LYS A 172 -8.99 11.33 10.23
CA LYS A 172 -9.31 10.33 11.27
C LYS A 172 -10.24 9.23 10.76
N MET A 173 -11.22 9.59 9.93
CA MET A 173 -12.16 8.63 9.34
C MET A 173 -11.48 7.69 8.33
N VAL A 174 -10.38 8.08 7.70
CA VAL A 174 -9.59 7.18 6.83
C VAL A 174 -9.10 5.99 7.65
N PHE A 175 -8.43 6.24 8.78
CA PHE A 175 -7.96 5.17 9.67
C PHE A 175 -9.09 4.32 10.24
N GLU A 176 -10.19 4.95 10.64
CA GLU A 176 -11.37 4.24 11.16
C GLU A 176 -12.01 3.35 10.09
N SER A 177 -12.05 3.79 8.83
CA SER A 177 -12.58 2.97 7.74
C SER A 177 -11.68 1.78 7.40
N THR A 178 -10.35 1.95 7.42
CA THR A 178 -9.39 0.83 7.32
C THR A 178 -9.58 -0.19 8.45
N ALA A 179 -9.77 0.27 9.69
CA ALA A 179 -10.04 -0.61 10.82
C ALA A 179 -11.39 -1.34 10.65
N ASN A 180 -12.43 -0.64 10.19
CA ASN A 180 -13.74 -1.22 9.89
C ASN A 180 -13.66 -2.34 8.84
N ASP A 181 -12.80 -2.19 7.83
CA ASP A 181 -12.60 -3.23 6.81
C ASP A 181 -12.05 -4.54 7.38
N MET A 182 -11.20 -4.49 8.41
CA MET A 182 -10.72 -5.69 9.11
C MET A 182 -11.86 -6.46 9.77
N PHE A 183 -12.86 -5.77 10.34
CA PHE A 183 -14.05 -6.40 10.89
C PHE A 183 -15.03 -6.85 9.80
N ASN A 184 -15.16 -6.10 8.69
CA ASN A 184 -16.01 -6.50 7.57
C ASN A 184 -15.56 -7.83 6.95
N GLN A 185 -14.27 -8.18 6.98
CA GLN A 185 -13.81 -9.50 6.52
C GLN A 185 -14.49 -10.66 7.27
N VAL A 186 -14.85 -10.47 8.55
CA VAL A 186 -15.60 -11.46 9.33
C VAL A 186 -16.97 -11.70 8.71
N LEU A 187 -17.67 -10.61 8.37
CA LEU A 187 -19.01 -10.67 7.80
C LEU A 187 -19.02 -11.18 6.36
N LEU A 188 -17.96 -10.94 5.60
CA LEU A 188 -17.81 -11.47 4.24
C LEU A 188 -17.51 -12.97 4.22
N ARG A 189 -16.80 -13.48 5.21
CA ARG A 189 -16.52 -14.92 5.37
C ARG A 189 -17.67 -15.68 6.04
N TYR A 190 -18.41 -15.02 6.93
CA TYR A 190 -19.58 -15.57 7.61
C TYR A 190 -20.80 -14.66 7.43
N PRO A 191 -21.46 -14.68 6.26
CA PRO A 191 -22.60 -13.80 5.98
C PRO A 191 -23.76 -13.91 6.96
N ILE A 192 -23.91 -15.07 7.61
CA ILE A 192 -24.91 -15.29 8.66
C ILE A 192 -24.75 -14.34 9.85
N LEU A 193 -23.53 -13.84 10.11
CA LEU A 193 -23.26 -12.89 11.20
C LEU A 193 -23.72 -11.46 10.89
N ASN A 194 -24.19 -11.17 9.67
CA ASN A 194 -24.76 -9.86 9.35
C ASN A 194 -25.98 -9.53 10.22
N VAL A 195 -26.73 -10.53 10.69
CA VAL A 195 -27.87 -10.33 11.61
C VAL A 195 -27.44 -9.77 12.98
N VAL A 196 -26.17 -9.97 13.34
CA VAL A 196 -25.54 -9.46 14.58
C VAL A 196 -24.36 -8.52 14.25
N ARG A 197 -24.45 -7.76 13.16
CA ARG A 197 -23.39 -6.84 12.70
C ARG A 197 -22.91 -5.89 13.79
N SER A 198 -23.81 -5.38 14.63
CA SER A 198 -23.50 -4.47 15.74
C SER A 198 -22.70 -5.11 16.87
N TRP A 199 -22.66 -6.45 16.96
CA TRP A 199 -21.82 -7.19 17.90
C TRP A 199 -20.42 -7.46 17.34
N VAL A 200 -20.30 -7.51 16.01
CA VAL A 200 -19.02 -7.75 15.31
C VAL A 200 -18.25 -6.45 15.12
N ILE A 201 -18.93 -5.39 14.68
CA ILE A 201 -18.31 -4.09 14.38
C ILE A 201 -18.49 -3.15 15.57
N PRO A 202 -17.39 -2.62 16.14
CA PRO A 202 -17.48 -1.62 17.20
C PRO A 202 -18.32 -0.40 16.78
N ALA A 203 -19.17 0.10 17.68
CA ALA A 203 -20.08 1.21 17.38
C ALA A 203 -19.37 2.46 16.83
N LYS A 204 -18.14 2.74 17.32
CA LYS A 204 -17.30 3.84 16.83
C LYS A 204 -16.97 3.72 15.34
N LEU A 205 -16.85 2.50 14.81
CA LEU A 205 -16.48 2.22 13.43
C LEU A 205 -17.68 2.08 12.49
N ALA A 206 -18.88 1.81 13.04
CA ALA A 206 -20.06 1.41 12.26
C ALA A 206 -20.45 2.40 11.14
N ASN A 207 -20.26 3.71 11.37
CA ASN A 207 -20.59 4.76 10.40
C ASN A 207 -19.37 5.34 9.67
N SER A 208 -18.15 4.98 10.10
CA SER A 208 -16.91 5.57 9.60
C SER A 208 -16.78 5.46 8.07
N PHE A 209 -17.06 4.27 7.52
CA PHE A 209 -16.99 4.01 6.08
C PHE A 209 -18.01 4.83 5.29
N ALA A 210 -19.29 4.82 5.69
CA ALA A 210 -20.34 5.52 4.96
C ALA A 210 -20.14 7.04 4.99
N THR A 211 -19.80 7.60 6.15
CA THR A 211 -19.50 9.03 6.29
C THR A 211 -18.26 9.42 5.52
N HIS A 212 -17.19 8.62 5.59
CA HIS A 212 -15.97 8.86 4.81
C HIS A 212 -16.26 8.87 3.31
N ALA A 213 -16.96 7.86 2.79
CA ALA A 213 -17.30 7.76 1.37
C ALA A 213 -18.18 8.93 0.90
N GLN A 214 -19.14 9.38 1.71
CA GLN A 214 -19.99 10.54 1.40
C GLN A 214 -19.20 11.85 1.34
N ILE A 215 -18.30 12.09 2.30
CA ILE A 215 -17.44 13.28 2.32
C ILE A 215 -16.52 13.28 1.10
N THR A 216 -15.84 12.16 0.83
CA THR A 216 -14.97 12.03 -0.33
C THR A 216 -15.73 12.24 -1.63
N GLN A 217 -16.94 11.67 -1.76
CA GLN A 217 -17.79 11.87 -2.93
C GLN A 217 -18.15 13.34 -3.14
N LYS A 218 -18.56 14.03 -2.07
CA LYS A 218 -18.89 15.47 -2.14
C LYS A 218 -17.69 16.29 -2.63
N ILE A 219 -16.51 16.08 -2.02
CA ILE A 219 -15.29 16.84 -2.36
C ILE A 219 -14.82 16.54 -3.78
N ALA A 220 -14.88 15.26 -4.20
CA ALA A 220 -14.57 14.88 -5.57
C ALA A 220 -15.54 15.55 -6.56
N PHE A 221 -16.84 15.60 -6.27
CA PHE A 221 -17.82 16.24 -7.13
C PHE A 221 -17.58 17.75 -7.24
N GLU A 222 -17.33 18.44 -6.12
CA GLU A 222 -16.95 19.86 -6.12
C GLU A 222 -15.69 20.11 -6.97
N ARG A 223 -14.69 19.21 -6.92
CA ARG A 223 -13.48 19.32 -7.74
C ARG A 223 -13.75 19.05 -9.23
N ILE A 224 -14.64 18.11 -9.56
CA ILE A 224 -15.07 17.83 -10.94
C ILE A 224 -15.79 19.04 -11.53
N GLU A 225 -16.68 19.68 -10.76
CA GLU A 225 -17.49 20.82 -11.21
C GLU A 225 -16.64 22.06 -11.54
N ARG A 226 -15.48 22.22 -10.89
CA ARG A 226 -14.52 23.28 -11.24
C ARG A 226 -13.85 23.07 -12.61
N GLY A 227 -13.94 21.86 -13.18
CA GLY A 227 -13.34 21.52 -14.46
C GLY A 227 -11.81 21.51 -14.46
N ASN A 228 -11.22 21.63 -15.64
CA ASN A 228 -9.78 21.68 -15.83
C ASN A 228 -9.28 23.11 -15.58
N VAL A 229 -8.60 23.30 -14.44
CA VAL A 229 -8.14 24.62 -13.97
C VAL A 229 -6.63 24.83 -14.16
N GLY A 230 -5.93 23.88 -14.78
CA GLY A 230 -4.50 24.00 -15.04
C GLY A 230 -3.59 23.86 -13.80
N ARG A 231 -4.12 23.36 -12.67
CA ARG A 231 -3.39 23.08 -11.43
C ARG A 231 -2.40 21.92 -11.56
N LYS A 232 -2.59 21.04 -12.55
CA LYS A 232 -1.74 19.84 -12.77
C LYS A 232 -1.83 18.82 -11.63
N ASP A 233 -2.94 18.84 -10.89
CA ASP A 233 -3.33 17.81 -9.93
C ASP A 233 -3.84 16.54 -10.66
N PHE A 234 -4.05 15.44 -9.95
CA PHE A 234 -4.53 14.19 -10.55
C PHE A 234 -5.87 14.36 -11.26
N MET A 235 -6.75 15.20 -10.72
CA MET A 235 -8.07 15.44 -11.31
C MET A 235 -7.98 16.17 -12.63
N ASP A 236 -7.08 17.14 -12.80
CA ASP A 236 -6.82 17.78 -14.08
C ASP A 236 -6.38 16.75 -15.14
N TYR A 237 -5.48 15.83 -14.78
CA TYR A 237 -5.03 14.78 -15.69
C TYR A 237 -6.15 13.79 -16.02
N ILE A 238 -6.93 13.37 -15.02
CA ILE A 238 -8.06 12.45 -15.22
C ILE A 238 -9.11 13.09 -16.12
N LEU A 239 -9.56 14.32 -15.80
CA LEU A 239 -10.61 15.03 -16.53
C LEU A 239 -10.21 15.32 -17.99
N ARG A 240 -8.95 15.66 -18.26
CA ARG A 240 -8.44 15.88 -19.64
C ARG A 240 -8.45 14.63 -20.52
N HIS A 241 -8.39 13.45 -19.92
CA HIS A 241 -8.28 12.18 -20.64
C HIS A 241 -9.56 11.33 -20.49
N ASN A 242 -10.67 11.96 -20.09
CA ASN A 242 -11.94 11.30 -19.82
C ASN A 242 -12.95 11.40 -20.97
N ASP A 243 -12.55 11.91 -22.13
CA ASP A 243 -13.46 12.33 -23.22
C ASP A 243 -14.03 11.19 -24.09
N ASP A 244 -13.66 9.94 -23.81
CA ASP A 244 -14.17 8.78 -24.55
C ASP A 244 -15.43 8.21 -23.88
N GLU A 245 -16.61 8.44 -24.47
CA GLU A 245 -17.90 7.97 -23.92
C GLU A 245 -17.95 6.47 -23.58
N LYS A 246 -17.15 5.63 -24.26
CA LYS A 246 -17.14 4.18 -24.04
C LYS A 246 -16.05 3.72 -23.08
N LYS A 247 -15.09 4.58 -22.76
CA LYS A 247 -13.86 4.21 -22.05
C LYS A 247 -13.48 5.15 -20.92
N GLY A 248 -14.18 6.27 -20.75
CA GLY A 248 -14.06 7.18 -19.64
C GLY A 248 -14.66 6.62 -18.35
N LEU A 249 -14.58 7.44 -17.33
CA LEU A 249 -15.09 7.23 -15.98
C LEU A 249 -16.27 8.17 -15.75
N SER A 250 -17.37 7.63 -15.24
CA SER A 250 -18.47 8.42 -14.68
C SER A 250 -18.01 9.23 -13.47
N LYS A 251 -18.80 10.26 -13.08
CA LYS A 251 -18.49 11.08 -11.89
C LYS A 251 -18.32 10.23 -10.63
N ILE A 252 -19.16 9.21 -10.45
CA ILE A 252 -19.09 8.31 -9.29
C ILE A 252 -17.84 7.42 -9.35
N GLU A 253 -17.44 6.94 -10.53
CA GLU A 253 -16.19 6.18 -10.69
C GLU A 253 -14.97 7.04 -10.38
N ILE A 254 -14.96 8.31 -10.80
CA ILE A 254 -13.89 9.24 -10.43
C ILE A 254 -13.84 9.39 -8.91
N ALA A 255 -14.97 9.68 -8.26
CA ALA A 255 -15.03 9.87 -6.80
C ALA A 255 -14.55 8.64 -6.01
N VAL A 256 -15.02 7.45 -6.37
CA VAL A 256 -14.65 6.17 -5.73
C VAL A 256 -13.15 5.87 -5.93
N ASN A 257 -12.58 6.21 -7.08
CA ASN A 257 -11.14 6.07 -7.31
C ASN A 257 -10.31 7.14 -6.60
N SER A 258 -10.78 8.39 -6.51
CA SER A 258 -10.11 9.43 -5.71
C SER A 258 -9.99 9.03 -4.23
N ASN A 259 -11.03 8.38 -3.69
CA ASN A 259 -10.96 7.80 -2.34
C ASN A 259 -9.81 6.78 -2.21
N ALA A 260 -9.73 5.85 -3.17
CA ALA A 260 -8.69 4.84 -3.18
C ALA A 260 -7.28 5.45 -3.31
N LEU A 261 -7.12 6.52 -4.09
CA LEU A 261 -5.83 7.23 -4.24
C LEU A 261 -5.40 7.89 -2.93
N VAL A 262 -6.32 8.52 -2.20
CA VAL A 262 -6.02 9.18 -0.92
C VAL A 262 -5.66 8.17 0.14
N SER A 263 -6.46 7.11 0.31
CA SER A 263 -6.17 6.05 1.29
C SER A 263 -4.86 5.34 0.98
N ALA A 264 -4.62 4.98 -0.29
CA ALA A 264 -3.40 4.26 -0.67
C ALA A 264 -2.14 5.14 -0.65
N GLY A 265 -2.24 6.39 -1.09
CA GLY A 265 -1.10 7.31 -1.26
C GLY A 265 -0.65 8.04 0.01
N SER A 266 -1.47 8.07 1.05
CA SER A 266 -1.12 8.69 2.33
C SER A 266 -0.40 7.71 3.27
N GLU A 267 -1.17 6.80 3.88
CA GLU A 267 -0.74 5.96 5.00
C GLU A 267 0.44 5.04 4.65
N THR A 268 0.50 4.53 3.41
CA THR A 268 1.59 3.64 2.99
C THR A 268 2.95 4.34 2.95
N LEU A 269 2.99 5.58 2.45
CA LEU A 269 4.20 6.39 2.38
C LEU A 269 4.61 6.84 3.78
N ALA A 270 3.66 7.28 4.61
CA ALA A 270 3.95 7.65 5.99
C ALA A 270 4.52 6.47 6.80
N THR A 271 3.98 5.27 6.60
CA THR A 271 4.47 4.04 7.24
C THR A 271 5.91 3.74 6.82
N LEU A 272 6.23 3.79 5.52
CA LEU A 272 7.58 3.56 5.03
C LEU A 272 8.58 4.57 5.60
N LEU A 273 8.24 5.86 5.56
CA LEU A 273 9.10 6.94 6.08
C LEU A 273 9.33 6.81 7.58
N SER A 274 8.29 6.41 8.33
CA SER A 274 8.40 6.12 9.77
C SER A 274 9.39 4.99 10.03
N GLY A 275 9.27 3.89 9.28
CA GLY A 275 10.22 2.76 9.36
C GLY A 275 11.64 3.18 8.99
N CYS A 276 11.81 3.97 7.93
CA CYS A 276 13.11 4.45 7.46
C CYS A 276 13.82 5.27 8.56
N VAL A 277 13.13 6.25 9.14
CA VAL A 277 13.67 7.08 10.22
C VAL A 277 13.96 6.23 11.45
N TYR A 278 13.07 5.33 11.85
CA TYR A 278 13.30 4.43 12.98
C TYR A 278 14.59 3.62 12.80
N TYR A 279 14.77 2.96 11.65
CA TYR A 279 15.94 2.13 11.39
C TYR A 279 17.22 2.95 11.25
N LEU A 280 17.17 4.14 10.65
CA LEU A 280 18.34 5.03 10.60
C LEU A 280 18.75 5.51 11.99
N LEU A 281 17.80 5.93 12.83
CA LEU A 281 18.11 6.45 14.16
C LEU A 281 18.59 5.35 15.13
N THR A 282 18.14 4.11 14.94
CA THR A 282 18.58 2.96 15.74
C THR A 282 19.86 2.30 15.20
N ASN A 283 20.28 2.60 13.98
CA ASN A 283 21.53 2.11 13.36
C ASN A 283 22.42 3.29 12.97
N ARG A 284 23.16 3.82 13.97
CA ARG A 284 23.87 5.10 13.86
C ARG A 284 24.93 5.12 12.76
N ASP A 285 25.59 4.00 12.53
CA ASP A 285 26.55 3.83 11.42
C ASP A 285 25.86 4.02 10.07
N LYS A 286 24.67 3.44 9.87
CA LYS A 286 23.91 3.58 8.62
C LYS A 286 23.43 5.01 8.40
N TYR A 287 23.00 5.67 9.47
CA TYR A 287 22.64 7.10 9.42
C TYR A 287 23.82 7.98 9.00
N GLU A 288 25.00 7.79 9.58
CA GLU A 288 26.16 8.62 9.23
C GLU A 288 26.61 8.38 7.78
N THR A 289 26.59 7.14 7.29
CA THR A 289 26.88 6.84 5.88
C THR A 289 25.91 7.54 4.94
N LEU A 290 24.59 7.45 5.19
CA LEU A 290 23.59 8.11 4.37
C LEU A 290 23.72 9.64 4.40
N LYS A 291 23.93 10.19 5.60
CA LYS A 291 24.14 11.62 5.80
C LYS A 291 25.38 12.12 5.06
N GLN A 292 26.47 11.34 5.08
CA GLN A 292 27.69 11.67 4.34
C GLN A 292 27.42 11.68 2.84
N GLU A 293 26.78 10.64 2.29
CA GLU A 293 26.43 10.57 0.86
C GLU A 293 25.63 11.80 0.41
N ILE A 294 24.55 12.14 1.14
CA ILE A 294 23.68 13.28 0.80
C ILE A 294 24.45 14.61 0.87
N ARG A 295 25.21 14.84 1.96
CA ARG A 295 25.95 16.10 2.18
C ARG A 295 27.14 16.27 1.26
N THR A 296 27.71 15.19 0.74
CA THR A 296 28.76 15.25 -0.29
C THR A 296 28.17 15.52 -1.67
N ARG A 297 26.98 14.98 -1.99
CA ARG A 297 26.34 15.15 -3.31
C ARG A 297 25.74 16.55 -3.51
N TYR A 298 25.21 17.16 -2.45
CA TYR A 298 24.44 18.40 -2.52
C TYR A 298 25.02 19.47 -1.58
N SER A 299 25.32 20.64 -2.14
CA SER A 299 25.79 21.81 -1.39
C SER A 299 24.67 22.66 -0.81
N THR A 300 23.48 22.62 -1.43
CA THR A 300 22.28 23.36 -1.00
C THR A 300 21.03 22.48 -1.10
N VAL A 301 20.02 22.77 -0.29
CA VAL A 301 18.74 22.05 -0.33
C VAL A 301 18.04 22.23 -1.68
N ASP A 302 18.11 23.43 -2.27
CA ASP A 302 17.50 23.76 -3.57
C ASP A 302 18.09 22.96 -4.74
N SER A 303 19.26 22.34 -4.55
CA SER A 303 19.86 21.48 -5.56
C SER A 303 19.25 20.06 -5.61
N ILE A 304 18.42 19.67 -4.63
CA ILE A 304 17.75 18.37 -4.58
C ILE A 304 16.46 18.44 -5.39
N ASN A 305 16.30 17.52 -6.35
CA ASN A 305 15.10 17.41 -7.17
C ASN A 305 14.75 15.95 -7.46
N ILE A 306 13.56 15.71 -8.03
CA ILE A 306 13.01 14.38 -8.29
C ILE A 306 13.90 13.51 -9.20
N HIS A 307 14.75 14.13 -10.03
CA HIS A 307 15.65 13.40 -10.93
C HIS A 307 16.92 12.97 -10.22
N ASN A 308 17.61 13.89 -9.55
CA ASN A 308 18.92 13.62 -9.00
C ASN A 308 18.89 12.84 -7.67
N VAL A 309 17.80 12.93 -6.90
CA VAL A 309 17.69 12.22 -5.62
C VAL A 309 17.75 10.71 -5.79
N ASN A 310 17.30 10.21 -6.95
CA ASN A 310 17.31 8.79 -7.30
C ASN A 310 18.69 8.25 -7.71
N GLU A 311 19.69 9.13 -7.88
CA GLU A 311 21.07 8.75 -8.25
C GLU A 311 21.92 8.34 -7.03
N LEU A 312 21.40 8.51 -5.81
CA LEU A 312 22.11 8.23 -4.57
C LEU A 312 22.03 6.72 -4.23
N PRO A 313 23.11 5.93 -4.44
CA PRO A 313 23.04 4.48 -4.31
C PRO A 313 22.72 4.03 -2.88
N TYR A 314 23.31 4.66 -1.86
CA TYR A 314 23.07 4.28 -0.47
C TYR A 314 21.68 4.71 0.02
N LEU A 315 21.15 5.87 -0.43
CA LEU A 315 19.75 6.25 -0.20
C LEU A 315 18.78 5.23 -0.80
N VAL A 316 18.98 4.83 -2.06
CA VAL A 316 18.14 3.83 -2.73
C VAL A 316 18.23 2.49 -2.00
N ALA A 317 19.43 2.07 -1.60
CA ALA A 317 19.63 0.87 -0.80
C ALA A 317 18.94 0.94 0.57
N THR A 318 18.95 2.10 1.23
CA THR A 318 18.26 2.35 2.50
C THR A 318 16.76 2.19 2.35
N PHE A 319 16.15 2.75 1.29
CA PHE A 319 14.73 2.57 1.04
C PHE A 319 14.37 1.12 0.70
N LYS A 320 15.19 0.43 -0.11
CA LYS A 320 14.99 -1.01 -0.37
C LYS A 320 15.03 -1.81 0.92
N GLU A 321 15.99 -1.57 1.80
CA GLU A 321 16.06 -2.28 3.07
C GLU A 321 14.91 -1.91 4.01
N THR A 322 14.45 -0.66 3.97
CA THR A 322 13.26 -0.24 4.71
C THR A 322 12.01 -0.96 4.21
N PHE A 323 11.80 -1.10 2.91
CA PHE A 323 10.69 -1.89 2.37
C PHE A 323 10.73 -3.35 2.82
N ARG A 324 11.93 -3.91 2.98
CA ARG A 324 12.12 -5.28 3.48
C ARG A 324 11.74 -5.39 4.97
N MET A 325 12.27 -4.49 5.79
CA MET A 325 12.14 -4.52 7.26
C MET A 325 10.81 -3.95 7.79
N TYR A 326 10.19 -3.04 7.05
CA TYR A 326 8.96 -2.35 7.45
C TYR A 326 8.01 -2.18 6.26
N PRO A 327 7.52 -3.29 5.66
CA PRO A 327 6.68 -3.22 4.48
C PRO A 327 5.33 -2.58 4.83
N PRO A 328 4.93 -1.48 4.14
CA PRO A 328 3.64 -0.83 4.43
C PRO A 328 2.41 -1.72 4.21
N VAL A 329 2.53 -2.75 3.36
CA VAL A 329 1.47 -3.75 3.10
C VAL A 329 1.96 -5.13 3.55
N PRO A 330 1.87 -5.48 4.85
CA PRO A 330 2.55 -6.66 5.40
C PRO A 330 1.88 -8.01 5.05
N VAL A 331 0.56 -8.00 4.80
CA VAL A 331 -0.27 -9.22 4.65
C VAL A 331 -0.34 -9.79 3.22
N GLY A 332 0.17 -9.04 2.23
CA GLY A 332 0.04 -9.38 0.82
C GLY A 332 -1.33 -9.06 0.23
N LEU A 333 -1.49 -9.25 -1.08
CA LEU A 333 -2.72 -8.92 -1.82
C LEU A 333 -3.36 -10.20 -2.38
N PRO A 334 -4.36 -10.80 -1.72
CA PRO A 334 -4.88 -12.11 -2.09
C PRO A 334 -5.52 -12.15 -3.48
N ARG A 335 -5.38 -13.32 -4.10
CA ARG A 335 -5.95 -13.66 -5.40
C ARG A 335 -6.60 -15.03 -5.35
N ILE A 336 -7.69 -15.21 -6.07
CA ILE A 336 -8.45 -16.45 -6.16
C ILE A 336 -7.94 -17.29 -7.32
N ALA A 337 -7.66 -18.56 -7.05
CA ALA A 337 -7.29 -19.52 -8.06
C ALA A 337 -8.41 -19.73 -9.10
N PRO A 338 -8.05 -19.81 -10.39
CA PRO A 338 -8.99 -19.88 -11.50
C PRO A 338 -9.71 -21.23 -11.60
N GLU A 339 -10.68 -21.32 -12.51
CA GLU A 339 -11.41 -22.55 -12.82
C GLU A 339 -10.48 -23.74 -13.06
N GLY A 340 -10.76 -24.87 -12.40
CA GLY A 340 -9.93 -26.07 -12.45
C GLY A 340 -8.56 -25.97 -11.76
N GLY A 341 -8.29 -24.90 -11.01
CA GLY A 341 -7.07 -24.71 -10.23
C GLY A 341 -5.81 -24.45 -11.05
N GLU A 342 -4.68 -24.27 -10.36
CA GLU A 342 -3.37 -24.01 -10.94
C GLU A 342 -2.23 -24.46 -10.00
N THR A 343 -1.08 -24.86 -10.55
CA THR A 343 0.10 -25.21 -9.74
C THR A 343 0.93 -23.97 -9.43
N VAL A 344 1.17 -23.72 -8.15
CA VAL A 344 1.98 -22.61 -7.64
C VAL A 344 3.07 -23.16 -6.72
N ALA A 345 4.33 -22.83 -7.02
CA ALA A 345 5.49 -23.24 -6.22
C ALA A 345 5.51 -24.76 -5.87
N GLY A 346 5.13 -25.60 -6.85
CA GLY A 346 5.09 -27.06 -6.70
C GLY A 346 3.83 -27.62 -6.04
N TYR A 347 2.88 -26.78 -5.62
CA TYR A 347 1.61 -27.20 -5.02
C TYR A 347 0.43 -26.91 -5.93
N PHE A 348 -0.45 -27.87 -6.11
CA PHE A 348 -1.74 -27.63 -6.77
C PHE A 348 -2.65 -26.80 -5.86
N ILE A 349 -3.07 -25.64 -6.35
CA ILE A 349 -4.01 -24.73 -5.69
C ILE A 349 -5.39 -24.95 -6.33
N PRO A 350 -6.36 -25.53 -5.60
CA PRO A 350 -7.70 -25.77 -6.13
C PRO A 350 -8.39 -24.45 -6.50
N GLU A 351 -9.33 -24.52 -7.44
CA GLU A 351 -10.23 -23.42 -7.76
C GLU A 351 -10.87 -22.81 -6.49
N ASN A 352 -11.16 -21.51 -6.52
CA ASN A 352 -11.80 -20.77 -5.43
C ASN A 352 -10.95 -20.71 -4.14
N THR A 353 -9.68 -21.11 -4.20
CA THR A 353 -8.71 -20.96 -3.11
C THR A 353 -8.00 -19.62 -3.22
N SER A 354 -7.97 -18.86 -2.12
CA SER A 354 -7.24 -17.61 -1.99
C SER A 354 -5.76 -17.87 -1.74
N ILE A 355 -4.89 -17.17 -2.47
CA ILE A 355 -3.44 -17.22 -2.30
C ILE A 355 -2.83 -15.81 -2.34
N SER A 356 -1.88 -15.54 -1.46
CA SER A 356 -1.10 -14.29 -1.46
C SER A 356 0.39 -14.51 -1.16
N VAL A 357 1.20 -13.51 -1.51
CA VAL A 357 2.58 -13.37 -1.00
C VAL A 357 2.59 -12.32 0.12
N PRO A 358 2.59 -12.72 1.40
CA PRO A 358 2.64 -11.78 2.53
C PRO A 358 4.03 -11.16 2.64
N HIS A 359 4.15 -9.86 2.34
CA HIS A 359 5.43 -9.14 2.31
C HIS A 359 6.22 -9.33 3.61
N PHE A 360 5.59 -9.14 4.78
CA PHE A 360 6.30 -9.25 6.05
C PHE A 360 6.93 -10.64 6.25
N CYS A 361 6.16 -11.70 6.00
CA CYS A 361 6.66 -13.07 6.18
C CYS A 361 7.72 -13.43 5.14
N ALA A 362 7.50 -13.01 3.89
CA ALA A 362 8.42 -13.30 2.79
C ALA A 362 9.77 -12.60 2.97
N TYR A 363 9.75 -11.36 3.47
CA TYR A 363 10.92 -10.48 3.60
C TYR A 363 11.74 -10.75 4.87
N HIS A 364 11.13 -11.37 5.88
CA HIS A 364 11.77 -11.77 7.15
C HIS A 364 12.04 -13.29 7.24
N SER A 365 11.88 -14.03 6.14
CA SER A 365 12.15 -15.46 6.12
C SER A 365 13.62 -15.75 5.88
N LYS A 366 14.21 -16.63 6.71
CA LYS A 366 15.56 -17.18 6.50
C LYS A 366 15.69 -18.02 5.22
N LEU A 367 14.57 -18.44 4.62
CA LEU A 367 14.56 -19.10 3.32
C LEU A 367 14.87 -18.12 2.17
N ASN A 368 14.66 -16.82 2.39
CA ASN A 368 14.81 -15.79 1.37
C ASN A 368 15.96 -14.82 1.67
N PHE A 369 16.24 -14.52 2.93
CA PHE A 369 17.25 -13.53 3.32
C PHE A 369 18.16 -14.05 4.42
N ALA A 370 19.46 -13.84 4.28
CA ALA A 370 20.41 -13.98 5.38
C ALA A 370 20.27 -12.79 6.34
N ASP A 371 20.41 -13.07 7.64
CA ASP A 371 20.19 -12.12 8.75
C ASP A 371 18.89 -11.30 8.57
N PRO A 372 17.73 -11.96 8.43
CA PRO A 372 16.50 -11.31 7.98
C PRO A 372 15.94 -10.29 8.98
N GLU A 373 16.39 -10.30 10.23
CA GLU A 373 15.93 -9.38 11.27
C GLU A 373 16.88 -8.16 11.43
N THR A 374 17.95 -8.08 10.64
CA THR A 374 18.95 -7.00 10.73
C THR A 374 18.79 -6.01 9.58
N PHE A 375 18.79 -4.71 9.89
CA PHE A 375 18.73 -3.64 8.91
C PHE A 375 20.10 -3.43 8.24
N VAL A 376 20.27 -3.91 7.01
CA VAL A 376 21.55 -3.88 6.29
C VAL A 376 21.37 -3.35 4.86
N PRO A 377 21.40 -2.02 4.63
CA PRO A 377 21.37 -1.44 3.28
C PRO A 377 22.42 -2.02 2.34
N GLU A 378 23.59 -2.40 2.86
CA GLU A 378 24.72 -2.95 2.09
C GLU A 378 24.35 -4.26 1.35
N ARG A 379 23.30 -4.99 1.76
CA ARG A 379 22.81 -6.16 1.02
C ARG A 379 22.35 -5.82 -0.41
N TRP A 380 22.03 -4.55 -0.66
CA TRP A 380 21.61 -4.05 -1.97
C TRP A 380 22.77 -3.44 -2.77
N LEU A 381 23.98 -3.42 -2.20
CA LEU A 381 25.20 -2.81 -2.76
C LEU A 381 26.28 -3.85 -3.08
N GLY A 382 25.91 -5.13 -3.19
CA GLY A 382 26.82 -6.19 -3.63
C GLY A 382 27.71 -6.78 -2.53
N ASP A 383 27.36 -6.60 -1.25
CA ASP A 383 28.08 -7.26 -0.15
C ASP A 383 28.01 -8.80 -0.31
N PRO A 384 29.18 -9.48 -0.39
CA PRO A 384 29.24 -10.93 -0.62
C PRO A 384 28.50 -11.77 0.42
N ARG A 385 28.35 -11.28 1.66
CA ARG A 385 27.63 -11.97 2.75
C ARG A 385 26.17 -12.26 2.39
N TYR A 386 25.59 -11.41 1.56
CA TYR A 386 24.18 -11.47 1.14
C TYR A 386 24.02 -11.87 -0.32
N SER A 387 25.06 -12.46 -0.94
CA SER A 387 25.03 -12.89 -2.34
C SER A 387 23.93 -13.92 -2.63
N ASN A 388 23.63 -14.78 -1.65
CA ASN A 388 22.62 -15.85 -1.75
C ASN A 388 21.20 -15.40 -1.37
N ASP A 389 20.96 -14.12 -1.07
CA ASP A 389 19.61 -13.63 -0.83
C ASP A 389 18.73 -13.81 -2.08
N ASN A 390 17.53 -14.34 -1.87
CA ASN A 390 16.51 -14.46 -2.89
C ASN A 390 15.74 -13.14 -3.06
N ARG A 391 16.43 -12.14 -3.61
CA ARG A 391 15.91 -10.76 -3.75
C ARG A 391 14.65 -10.67 -4.62
N ASP A 392 14.41 -11.63 -5.51
CA ASP A 392 13.24 -11.64 -6.41
C ASP A 392 11.90 -11.74 -5.67
N ILE A 393 11.91 -12.25 -4.43
CA ILE A 393 10.72 -12.25 -3.57
C ILE A 393 10.27 -10.84 -3.21
N MET A 394 11.16 -9.85 -3.24
CA MET A 394 10.91 -8.49 -2.77
C MET A 394 10.26 -7.64 -3.87
N GLN A 395 8.93 -7.59 -3.84
CA GLN A 395 8.11 -6.84 -4.78
C GLN A 395 7.17 -5.89 -4.01
N PRO A 396 7.70 -4.84 -3.35
CA PRO A 396 6.91 -3.97 -2.46
C PRO A 396 5.74 -3.27 -3.18
N PHE A 397 5.85 -3.10 -4.49
CA PHE A 397 4.83 -2.50 -5.35
C PHE A 397 4.04 -3.55 -6.16
N SER A 398 4.13 -4.83 -5.82
CA SER A 398 3.62 -5.96 -6.63
C SER A 398 4.24 -5.98 -8.04
N ILE A 399 3.81 -6.94 -8.87
CA ILE A 399 4.17 -7.02 -10.30
C ILE A 399 2.93 -7.20 -11.18
N GLY A 400 3.15 -7.15 -12.50
CA GLY A 400 2.16 -7.47 -13.51
C GLY A 400 1.14 -6.36 -13.75
N PRO A 401 0.00 -6.64 -14.40
CA PRO A 401 -0.96 -5.62 -14.82
C PRO A 401 -1.69 -4.92 -13.66
N ARG A 402 -1.48 -5.38 -12.42
CA ARG A 402 -2.09 -4.88 -11.18
C ARG A 402 -1.04 -4.32 -10.20
N ASP A 403 0.16 -4.03 -10.67
CA ASP A 403 1.21 -3.37 -9.89
C ASP A 403 0.78 -1.98 -9.41
N CYS A 404 1.46 -1.47 -8.38
CA CYS A 404 1.13 -0.17 -7.78
C CYS A 404 1.16 0.93 -8.85
N LEU A 405 0.11 1.75 -8.87
CA LEU A 405 0.03 2.88 -9.80
C LEU A 405 0.98 4.02 -9.39
N GLY A 406 1.11 4.28 -8.08
CA GLY A 406 1.97 5.31 -7.51
C GLY A 406 3.36 4.79 -7.12
N LYS A 407 3.98 3.96 -7.96
CA LYS A 407 5.34 3.42 -7.70
C LYS A 407 6.44 4.45 -7.97
N LYS A 408 6.28 5.23 -9.04
CA LYS A 408 7.20 6.30 -9.45
C LYS A 408 6.88 7.54 -8.64
#